data_AF-A0A932HG39-F1
#
_entry.id   AF-A0A932HG39-F1
#
_cell.length_a   1.000
_cell.length_b   1.000
_cell.length_c   1.000
_cell.angle_alpha   90.00
_cell.angle_beta   90.00
_cell.angle_gamma   90.00
#
_symmetry.space_group_name_H-M   'P 1'
#
loop_
_entity.id
_entity.type
_entity.pdbx_description
1 polymer ?
#
loop_
_entity_poly.entity_id
_entity_poly.type
_entity_poly.pdbx_seq_one_letter_code
_entity_poly.pdbx_strand_id
1 'polypeptide(L)'
;VAARAAGSALKVLLQVNIAGEGQKSGCQPAEAPEIAERVRDLAGLELLGLMTMAPLTEDEGLQRQVFGDLRRLRDDLERQGHRLPELSMGMSGDFGAAVAEGATILRLGTVLFGERPT
;
A
#
# COMPACT_ATOMS: atom_id res chain seq x y z
N VAL A 1 5.93 21.10 -8.98
CA VAL A 1 4.86 21.77 -8.21
C VAL A 1 4.00 20.69 -7.57
N ALA A 2 4.13 20.46 -6.26
CA ALA A 2 3.30 19.47 -5.56
C ALA A 2 1.86 20.01 -5.40
N ALA A 3 0.86 19.18 -5.65
CA ALA A 3 -0.54 19.56 -5.61
C ALA A 3 -0.98 19.87 -4.16
N ARG A 4 -1.33 21.13 -3.89
CA ARG A 4 -2.01 21.53 -2.65
C ARG A 4 -3.51 21.53 -2.91
N ALA A 5 -4.25 20.63 -2.27
CA ALA A 5 -5.71 20.73 -2.25
C ALA A 5 -6.10 21.79 -1.22
N ALA A 6 -6.64 22.92 -1.68
CA ALA A 6 -7.25 23.98 -0.86
C ALA A 6 -6.48 24.35 0.45
N GLY A 7 -5.15 24.46 0.37
CA GLY A 7 -4.31 24.88 1.51
C GLY A 7 -3.78 23.76 2.42
N SER A 8 -4.07 22.48 2.13
CA SER A 8 -3.54 21.33 2.87
C SER A 8 -2.60 20.48 2.01
N ALA A 9 -1.69 19.74 2.68
CA ALA A 9 -0.87 18.74 2.03
C ALA A 9 -1.76 17.58 1.54
N LEU A 10 -1.48 17.08 0.33
CA LEU A 10 -2.17 15.93 -0.22
C LEU A 10 -1.68 14.66 0.48
N LYS A 11 -2.60 13.95 1.11
CA LYS A 11 -2.35 12.66 1.74
C LYS A 11 -2.12 11.59 0.70
N VAL A 12 -0.99 10.89 0.78
CA VAL A 12 -0.57 9.89 -0.20
C VAL A 12 -0.12 8.60 0.47
N LEU A 13 -0.21 7.51 -0.28
CA LEU A 13 0.38 6.22 0.06
C LEU A 13 1.40 5.85 -1.02
N LEU A 14 2.50 5.22 -0.63
CA LEU A 14 3.49 4.70 -1.57
C LEU A 14 3.09 3.29 -2.02
N GLN A 15 2.80 3.12 -3.30
CA GLN A 15 2.54 1.80 -3.88
C GLN A 15 3.84 1.04 -4.11
N VAL A 16 3.97 -0.12 -3.49
CA VAL A 16 5.15 -1.00 -3.55
C VAL A 16 4.79 -2.32 -4.20
N ASN A 17 5.57 -2.72 -5.20
CA ASN A 17 5.45 -4.01 -5.87
C ASN A 17 6.17 -5.11 -5.06
N ILE A 18 5.57 -5.53 -3.95
CA ILE A 18 6.11 -6.59 -3.09
C ILE A 18 6.17 -7.94 -3.83
N ALA A 19 5.20 -8.21 -4.70
CA ALA A 19 5.10 -9.48 -5.44
C ALA A 19 6.17 -9.63 -6.55
N GLY A 20 6.88 -8.56 -6.91
CA GLY A 20 7.90 -8.57 -7.96
C GLY A 20 7.34 -8.83 -9.36
N GLU A 21 6.03 -8.66 -9.55
CA GLU A 21 5.35 -8.95 -10.82
C GLU A 21 5.59 -7.80 -11.81
N GLY A 22 6.27 -8.06 -12.93
CA GLY A 22 6.66 -7.02 -13.91
C GLY A 22 5.49 -6.29 -14.56
N GLN A 23 4.30 -6.89 -14.55
CA GLN A 23 3.04 -6.30 -15.03
C GLN A 23 2.39 -5.34 -14.01
N LYS A 24 2.83 -5.33 -12.75
CA LYS A 24 2.25 -4.50 -11.70
C LYS A 24 3.03 -3.22 -11.48
N SER A 25 2.28 -2.12 -11.33
CA SER A 25 2.84 -0.81 -10.98
C SER A 25 3.31 -0.74 -9.52
N GLY A 26 4.17 0.23 -9.23
CA GLY A 26 4.73 0.47 -7.90
C GLY A 26 6.25 0.40 -7.93
N CYS A 27 6.90 1.01 -6.94
CA CYS A 27 8.34 0.90 -6.77
C CYS A 27 8.72 -0.48 -6.22
N GLN A 28 9.97 -0.87 -6.41
CA GLN A 28 10.54 -2.04 -5.76
C GLN A 28 10.70 -1.78 -4.26
N PRO A 29 10.65 -2.82 -3.40
CA PRO A 29 10.82 -2.67 -1.96
C PRO A 29 12.13 -1.95 -1.58
N ALA A 30 13.20 -2.20 -2.34
CA ALA A 30 14.51 -1.58 -2.13
C ALA A 30 14.54 -0.07 -2.46
N GLU A 31 13.62 0.41 -3.30
CA GLU A 31 13.52 1.83 -3.68
C GLU A 31 12.63 2.62 -2.72
N ALA A 32 11.79 1.93 -1.93
CA ALA A 32 10.81 2.56 -1.06
C ALA A 32 11.41 3.53 -0.02
N PRO A 33 12.56 3.24 0.63
CA PRO A 33 13.18 4.19 1.56
C PRO A 33 13.58 5.51 0.90
N GLU A 34 14.23 5.46 -0.26
CA GLU A 34 14.64 6.67 -0.97
C GLU A 34 13.43 7.50 -1.43
N ILE A 35 12.37 6.85 -1.89
CA ILE A 35 11.15 7.54 -2.30
C ILE A 35 10.43 8.15 -1.10
N ALA A 36 10.34 7.44 0.02
CA ALA A 36 9.71 7.95 1.24
C ALA A 36 10.41 9.21 1.76
N GLU A 37 11.74 9.23 1.71
CA GLU A 37 12.58 10.38 2.02
C GLU A 37 12.29 11.57 1.08
N ARG A 38 12.31 11.34 -0.24
CA ARG A 38 12.00 12.40 -1.22
C ARG A 38 10.57 12.95 -1.06
N VAL A 39 9.60 12.10 -0.70
CA VAL A 39 8.21 12.52 -0.47
C VAL A 39 8.12 13.38 0.80
N ARG A 40 8.88 13.06 1.84
CA ARG A 40 8.93 13.84 3.09
C ARG A 40 9.38 15.29 2.85
N ASP A 41 10.26 15.51 1.88
CA ASP A 41 10.76 16.85 1.50
C ASP A 41 9.76 17.67 0.67
N LEU A 42 8.70 17.04 0.16
CA LEU A 42 7.67 17.72 -0.62
C LEU A 42 6.60 18.31 0.29
N ALA A 43 6.70 19.60 0.59
CA ALA A 43 5.74 20.35 1.43
C ALA A 43 4.27 20.38 0.94
N GLY A 44 3.95 19.76 -0.19
CA GLY A 44 2.59 19.58 -0.69
C GLY A 44 2.05 18.16 -0.49
N LEU A 45 2.85 17.23 0.03
CA LEU A 45 2.46 15.84 0.24
C LEU A 45 2.62 15.45 1.71
N GLU A 46 1.75 14.56 2.18
CA GLU A 46 1.83 13.90 3.48
C GLU A 46 1.81 12.39 3.23
N LEU A 47 2.96 11.74 3.42
CA LEU A 47 3.04 10.28 3.29
C LEU A 47 2.45 9.61 4.53
N LEU A 48 1.34 8.89 4.35
CA LEU A 48 0.62 8.24 5.45
C LEU A 48 0.86 6.73 5.55
N GLY A 49 1.48 6.12 4.55
CA GLY A 49 1.59 4.67 4.56
C GLY A 49 1.97 4.06 3.23
N LEU A 50 1.81 2.74 3.17
CA LEU A 50 2.16 1.94 2.01
C LEU A 50 0.91 1.28 1.41
N MET A 51 1.02 0.90 0.14
CA MET A 51 -0.03 0.21 -0.60
C MET A 51 0.57 -0.96 -1.39
N THR A 52 -0.10 -2.11 -1.42
CA THR A 52 0.26 -3.20 -2.33
C THR A 52 -0.96 -4.00 -2.80
N MET A 53 -0.72 -4.87 -3.78
CA MET A 53 -1.68 -5.84 -4.31
C MET A 53 -1.01 -7.21 -4.39
N ALA A 54 -1.59 -8.20 -3.71
CA ALA A 54 -1.17 -9.59 -3.85
C ALA A 54 -1.41 -10.10 -5.29
N PRO A 55 -0.65 -11.10 -5.76
CA PRO A 55 -0.95 -11.83 -6.99
C PRO A 55 -2.41 -12.28 -7.04
N LEU A 56 -2.97 -12.42 -8.24
CA LEU A 56 -4.29 -13.03 -8.39
C LEU A 56 -4.16 -14.53 -8.12
N THR A 57 -4.41 -14.94 -6.87
CA THR A 57 -4.25 -16.31 -6.39
C THR A 57 -5.25 -16.62 -5.29
N GLU A 58 -5.62 -17.88 -5.13
CA GLU A 58 -6.39 -18.39 -3.98
C GLU A 58 -5.47 -18.90 -2.85
N ASP A 59 -4.15 -18.89 -3.06
CA ASP A 59 -3.17 -19.27 -2.03
C ASP A 59 -3.08 -18.19 -0.94
N GLU A 60 -3.80 -18.41 0.15
CA GLU A 60 -3.79 -17.53 1.32
C GLU A 60 -2.39 -17.38 1.92
N GLY A 61 -1.54 -18.41 1.87
CA GLY A 61 -0.17 -18.35 2.36
C GLY A 61 0.66 -17.33 1.59
N LEU A 62 0.55 -17.34 0.25
CA LEU A 62 1.20 -16.35 -0.61
C LEU A 62 0.64 -14.94 -0.39
N GLN A 63 -0.68 -14.80 -0.25
CA GLN A 63 -1.32 -13.50 0.06
C GLN A 63 -0.78 -12.93 1.38
N ARG A 64 -0.75 -13.74 2.44
CA ARG A 64 -0.22 -13.34 3.75
C ARG A 64 1.26 -13.03 3.72
N GLN A 65 2.06 -13.77 2.95
CA GLN A 65 3.48 -13.45 2.78
C GLN A 65 3.65 -12.05 2.20
N VAL A 66 2.95 -11.73 1.11
CA VAL A 66 3.01 -10.41 0.45
C VAL A 66 2.57 -9.29 1.39
N PHE A 67 1.46 -9.46 2.11
CA PHE A 67 0.97 -8.44 3.05
C PHE A 67 1.87 -8.29 4.28
N GLY A 68 2.42 -9.40 4.78
CA GLY A 68 3.41 -9.40 5.86
C GLY A 68 4.71 -8.70 5.48
N ASP A 69 5.17 -8.87 4.23
CA ASP A 69 6.34 -8.16 3.69
C ASP A 69 6.09 -6.65 3.58
N LEU A 70 4.91 -6.21 3.14
CA LEU A 70 4.55 -4.80 3.14
C LEU A 70 4.55 -4.20 4.56
N ARG A 71 3.99 -4.93 5.54
CA ARG A 71 4.00 -4.51 6.95
C ARG A 71 5.43 -4.38 7.47
N ARG A 72 6.31 -5.36 7.22
CA ARG A 72 7.72 -5.29 7.62
C ARG A 72 8.42 -4.07 7.03
N LEU A 73 8.22 -3.82 5.73
CA LEU A 73 8.77 -2.64 5.07
C LEU A 73 8.26 -1.34 5.72
N ARG A 74 6.98 -1.26 6.04
CA ARG A 74 6.40 -0.12 6.76
C ARG A 74 7.08 0.06 8.12
N ASP A 75 7.19 -1.01 8.92
CA ASP A 75 7.78 -0.96 10.25
C ASP A 75 9.27 -0.53 10.20
N ASP A 76 10.00 -0.96 9.17
CA ASP A 76 11.40 -0.57 8.94
C ASP A 76 11.52 0.92 8.61
N LEU A 77 10.59 1.48 7.82
CA LEU A 77 10.51 2.92 7.54
C LEU A 77 10.10 3.72 8.79
N GLU A 78 9.20 3.21 9.63
CA GLU A 78 8.86 3.87 10.89
C GLU A 78 10.06 3.96 11.84
N ARG A 79 10.92 2.92 11.87
CA ARG A 79 12.20 2.96 12.61
C ARG A 79 13.19 3.99 12.06
N GLN A 80 13.02 4.43 10.80
CA GLN A 80 13.80 5.51 10.18
C GLN A 80 13.20 6.90 10.43
N GLY A 81 12.12 7.00 11.21
CA GLY A 81 11.52 8.27 11.62
C GLY A 81 10.31 8.70 10.77
N HIS A 82 9.84 7.85 9.85
CA HIS A 82 8.56 8.08 9.19
C HIS A 82 7.39 7.76 10.14
N ARG A 83 6.23 8.38 9.93
CA ARG A 83 4.98 8.04 10.62
C ARG A 83 4.01 7.50 9.57
N LEU A 84 3.82 6.18 9.54
CA LEU A 84 3.12 5.49 8.46
C LEU A 84 1.94 4.68 9.05
N PRO A 85 0.88 5.35 9.52
CA PRO A 85 -0.25 4.68 10.15
C PRO A 85 -1.01 3.74 9.21
N GLU A 86 -0.87 3.90 7.88
CA GLU A 86 -1.73 3.21 6.91
C GLU A 86 -1.03 2.05 6.17
N LEU A 87 -1.75 0.94 6.06
CA LEU A 87 -1.46 -0.17 5.15
C LEU A 87 -2.69 -0.41 4.27
N SER A 88 -2.63 0.06 3.02
CA SER A 88 -3.66 -0.23 2.03
C SER A 88 -3.34 -1.52 1.29
N MET A 89 -3.97 -2.60 1.72
CA MET A 89 -3.79 -3.93 1.14
C MET A 89 -5.05 -4.75 1.38
N GLY A 90 -5.35 -5.69 0.48
CA GLY A 90 -6.61 -6.43 0.49
C GLY A 90 -7.70 -5.82 -0.40
N MET A 91 -8.31 -6.69 -1.17
CA MET A 91 -9.40 -6.52 -2.12
C MET A 91 -10.43 -7.64 -1.89
N SER A 92 -11.51 -7.68 -2.67
CA SER A 92 -12.63 -8.61 -2.47
C SER A 92 -12.24 -10.09 -2.30
N GLY A 93 -11.13 -10.55 -2.90
CA GLY A 93 -10.70 -11.95 -2.88
C GLY A 93 -9.64 -12.30 -1.83
N ASP A 94 -8.99 -11.33 -1.20
CA ASP A 94 -7.82 -11.53 -0.34
C ASP A 94 -7.85 -10.67 0.94
N PHE A 95 -8.97 -9.99 1.23
CA PHE A 95 -9.08 -9.11 2.39
C PHE A 95 -8.93 -9.83 3.74
N GLY A 96 -9.27 -11.12 3.82
CA GLY A 96 -9.07 -11.92 5.04
C GLY A 96 -7.59 -12.03 5.42
N ALA A 97 -6.75 -12.39 4.45
CA ALA A 97 -5.30 -12.41 4.60
C ALA A 97 -4.74 -11.02 4.94
N ALA A 98 -5.26 -9.97 4.28
CA ALA A 98 -4.83 -8.59 4.52
C ALA A 98 -5.14 -8.13 5.96
N VAL A 99 -6.33 -8.43 6.48
CA VAL A 99 -6.69 -8.13 7.87
C VAL A 99 -5.78 -8.86 8.86
N ALA A 100 -5.50 -10.15 8.61
CA ALA A 100 -4.59 -10.93 9.46
C ALA A 100 -3.17 -10.36 9.53
N GLU A 101 -2.72 -9.67 8.47
CA GLU A 101 -1.41 -9.02 8.40
C GLU A 101 -1.44 -7.51 8.73
N GLY A 102 -2.57 -6.99 9.23
CA GLY A 102 -2.65 -5.63 9.78
C GLY A 102 -3.04 -4.54 8.78
N ALA A 103 -3.81 -4.86 7.74
CA ALA A 103 -4.38 -3.86 6.84
C ALA A 103 -5.22 -2.83 7.60
N THR A 104 -5.07 -1.54 7.26
CA THR A 104 -5.89 -0.45 7.80
C THR A 104 -6.89 0.06 6.75
N ILE A 105 -6.61 -0.15 5.47
CA ILE A 105 -7.47 0.23 4.35
C ILE A 105 -7.69 -0.99 3.44
N LEU A 106 -8.92 -1.50 3.43
CA LEU A 106 -9.39 -2.51 2.48
C LEU A 106 -10.03 -1.85 1.25
N ARG A 107 -9.87 -2.47 0.07
CA ARG A 107 -10.41 -1.96 -1.21
C ARG A 107 -11.45 -2.93 -1.78
N LEU A 108 -12.66 -2.90 -1.23
CA LEU A 108 -13.71 -3.86 -1.54
C LEU A 108 -14.65 -3.35 -2.64
N GLY A 109 -14.71 -4.09 -3.74
CA GLY A 109 -15.58 -3.79 -4.89
C GLY A 109 -16.65 -4.86 -5.06
N THR A 110 -16.31 -5.94 -5.78
CA THR A 110 -17.22 -7.05 -6.09
C THR A 110 -17.94 -7.63 -4.87
N VAL A 111 -17.28 -7.77 -3.72
CA VAL A 111 -17.93 -8.32 -2.52
C VAL A 111 -19.03 -7.41 -1.95
N LEU A 112 -18.97 -6.10 -2.23
CA LEU A 112 -19.98 -5.13 -1.79
C LEU A 112 -21.04 -4.85 -2.87
N PHE A 113 -20.62 -4.77 -4.13
CA PHE A 113 -21.47 -4.27 -5.23
C PHE A 113 -21.85 -5.34 -6.26
N GLY A 114 -21.34 -6.56 -6.14
CA GLY A 114 -21.51 -7.61 -7.14
C GLY A 114 -20.65 -7.40 -8.39
N GLU A 115 -20.89 -8.21 -9.41
CA GLU A 115 -20.21 -8.07 -10.70
C GLU A 115 -20.65 -6.80 -11.44
N ARG A 116 -19.76 -6.27 -12.29
CA ARG A 116 -20.13 -5.14 -13.14
C ARG A 116 -21.21 -5.60 -14.13
N PRO A 117 -22.31 -4.83 -14.28
CA PRO A 117 -23.28 -5.11 -15.34
C PRO A 117 -22.57 -5.09 -16.69
N THR A 118 -22.78 -6.14 -17.48
CA THR A 118 -22.36 -6.21 -18.89
C THR A 118 -23.36 -5.51 -19.79
#